data_AF-A0A8D8PZE9-F1
#
_entry.id   AF-A0A8D8PZE9-F1
#
_cell.length_a   1.000
_cell.length_b   1.000
_cell.length_c   1.000
_cell.angle_alpha   90.00
_cell.angle_beta   90.00
_cell.angle_gamma   90.00
#
_symmetry.space_group_name_H-M   'P 1'
#
loop_
_entity.id
_entity.type
_entity.pdbx_description
1 polymer ?
#
loop_
_entity_poly.entity_id
_entity_poly.type
_entity_poly.pdbx_seq_one_letter_code
_entity_poly.pdbx_strand_id
1 'polypeptide(L)'
;MFDGLREKVHSVQENFSSSFRILNVSDGSFVKKGDVKNIHAGGDMLHRCLTQWNEMHTLSEENAQKAQHADEKISKICHHTNSQLSQIMKLYFSLNVLPKLVDKTKDVINQTKNLEALFNDIENSLTYLEEIIQIQKVQETQLDRRFKLALHKENRLKQLESLRGSLERNYNEDVKMIEERKAIQAKERQKTFEEAFKQDLEVYKQSGNLNMIDTNKAGHENIVSSLEDIELDVDDSDLNKMLTGM
;
A
#
# COMPACT_ATOMS: atom_id res chain seq x y z
N MET A 1 79.53 26.25 6.36
CA MET A 1 79.19 26.51 7.78
C MET A 1 80.25 26.01 8.79
N PHE A 2 81.41 25.50 8.34
CA PHE A 2 82.49 25.02 9.22
C PHE A 2 83.66 26.02 9.37
N ASP A 3 83.74 27.07 8.55
CA ASP A 3 84.86 28.03 8.59
C ASP A 3 84.86 28.92 9.85
N GLY A 4 83.68 29.30 10.35
CA GLY A 4 83.58 30.08 11.60
C GLY A 4 83.97 29.32 12.87
N LEU A 5 83.98 27.97 12.82
CA LEU A 5 84.47 27.13 13.92
C LEU A 5 86.00 27.05 13.92
N ARG A 6 86.62 27.05 12.73
CA ARG A 6 88.08 27.03 12.57
C ARG A 6 88.72 28.32 13.07
N GLU A 7 88.15 29.48 12.74
CA GLU A 7 88.60 30.77 13.28
C GLU A 7 88.47 30.84 14.80
N LYS A 8 87.37 30.33 15.37
CA LYS A 8 87.20 30.31 16.83
C LYS A 8 88.21 29.39 17.52
N VAL A 9 88.53 28.23 16.94
CA VAL A 9 89.57 27.34 17.49
C VAL A 9 90.96 27.96 17.39
N HIS A 10 91.28 28.66 16.29
CA HIS A 10 92.54 29.40 16.16
C HIS A 10 92.63 30.56 17.16
N SER A 11 91.55 31.32 17.34
CA SER A 11 91.48 32.38 18.35
C SER A 11 91.69 31.85 19.77
N VAL A 12 91.10 30.71 20.10
CA VAL A 12 91.31 30.05 21.40
C VAL A 12 92.77 29.57 21.55
N GLN A 13 93.37 29.01 20.49
CA GLN A 13 94.77 28.56 20.50
C GLN A 13 95.77 29.72 20.66
N GLU A 14 95.55 30.86 20.01
CA GLU A 14 96.39 32.06 20.19
C GLU A 14 96.20 32.69 21.58
N ASN A 15 94.99 32.66 22.12
CA ASN A 15 94.73 33.13 23.49
C ASN A 15 95.41 32.25 24.55
N PHE A 16 95.44 30.92 24.35
CA PHE A 16 96.22 30.04 25.22
C PHE A 16 97.74 30.24 25.05
N SER A 17 98.22 30.43 23.83
CA SER A 17 99.65 30.65 23.55
C SER A 17 100.16 32.00 24.09
N SER A 18 99.33 33.05 24.02
CA SER A 18 99.64 34.37 24.60
C SER A 18 99.58 34.36 26.12
N SER A 19 98.64 33.61 26.73
CA SER A 19 98.59 33.43 28.18
C SER A 19 99.83 32.68 28.71
N PHE A 20 100.36 31.71 27.96
CA PHE A 20 101.61 31.01 28.34
C PHE A 20 102.87 31.88 28.18
N ARG A 21 102.89 32.81 27.21
CA ARG A 21 104.00 33.79 27.09
C ARG A 21 104.09 34.75 28.27
N ILE A 22 102.97 35.08 28.90
CA ILE A 22 102.95 35.94 30.10
C ILE A 22 103.55 35.20 31.32
N LEU A 23 103.44 33.87 31.37
CA LEU A 23 104.03 33.06 32.44
C LEU A 23 105.53 32.78 32.25
N ASN A 24 106.07 32.96 31.05
CA ASN A 24 107.50 32.74 30.74
C ASN A 24 108.37 34.02 30.74
N VAL A 25 107.79 35.19 31.07
CA VAL A 25 108.57 36.42 31.31
C VAL A 25 108.61 36.69 32.82
N SER A 26 109.43 35.91 33.51
CA SER A 26 109.92 36.25 34.85
C SER A 26 111.37 35.81 34.97
N ASP A 27 112.29 36.65 34.49
CA ASP A 27 113.69 36.50 34.83
C ASP A 27 114.29 37.88 35.15
N GLY A 28 114.81 38.01 36.37
CA GLY A 28 115.62 39.16 36.78
C GLY A 28 115.06 40.13 37.83
N SER A 29 114.66 39.66 39.01
CA SER A 29 115.03 40.37 40.25
C SER A 29 115.05 39.43 41.47
N PHE A 30 116.26 39.11 41.92
CA PHE A 30 116.49 38.38 43.16
C PHE A 30 116.18 39.28 44.35
N VAL A 31 115.04 39.06 45.01
CA VAL A 31 114.82 39.52 46.39
C VAL A 31 114.93 38.30 47.31
N LYS A 32 116.11 38.14 47.92
CA LYS A 32 116.32 37.20 49.03
C LYS A 32 115.47 37.66 50.21
N LYS A 33 114.42 36.89 50.55
CA LYS A 33 113.76 36.97 51.86
C LYS A 33 113.89 35.61 52.54
N GLY A 34 114.33 35.65 53.80
CA GLY A 34 114.74 34.51 54.60
C GLY A 34 113.67 33.43 54.70
N ASP A 35 114.17 32.20 54.61
CA ASP A 35 113.46 30.94 54.73
C ASP A 35 112.94 30.74 56.17
N VAL A 36 111.79 31.36 56.47
CA VAL A 36 110.93 30.87 57.56
C VAL A 36 110.17 29.69 56.96
N LYS A 37 110.77 28.49 57.03
CA LYS A 37 110.05 27.25 56.72
C LYS A 37 108.83 27.19 57.61
N ASN A 38 107.66 27.53 57.06
CA ASN A 38 106.40 27.44 57.78
C ASN A 38 106.12 25.95 57.98
N ILE A 39 106.47 25.45 59.17
CA ILE A 39 106.31 24.04 59.58
C ILE A 39 104.83 23.63 59.49
N HIS A 40 103.89 24.58 59.42
CA HIS A 40 102.45 24.34 59.36
C HIS A 40 101.85 24.55 57.96
N ALA A 41 102.65 24.94 56.96
CA ALA A 41 102.18 25.19 55.59
C ALA A 41 101.49 23.97 54.96
N GLY A 42 101.93 22.74 55.29
CA GLY A 42 101.26 21.51 54.86
C GLY A 42 99.89 21.32 55.50
N GLY A 43 99.74 21.71 56.78
CA GLY A 43 98.47 21.69 57.51
C GLY A 43 97.50 22.76 57.00
N ASP A 44 97.98 23.97 56.74
CA ASP A 44 97.17 25.07 56.21
C ASP A 44 96.70 24.78 54.77
N MET A 45 97.56 24.18 53.93
CA MET A 45 97.21 23.75 52.59
C MET A 45 96.19 22.61 52.63
N LEU A 46 96.38 21.62 53.50
CA LEU A 46 95.40 20.54 53.68
C LEU A 46 94.06 21.08 54.18
N HIS A 47 94.07 21.99 55.16
CA HIS A 47 92.87 22.62 55.68
C HIS A 47 92.13 23.40 54.58
N ARG A 48 92.85 24.19 53.78
CA ARG A 48 92.26 24.90 52.63
C ARG A 48 91.66 23.93 51.61
N CYS A 49 92.38 22.87 51.25
CA CYS A 49 91.88 21.85 50.32
C CYS A 49 90.63 21.14 50.88
N LEU A 50 90.63 20.79 52.17
CA LEU A 50 89.49 20.13 52.82
C LEU A 50 88.27 21.06 52.91
N THR A 51 88.47 22.33 53.24
CA THR A 51 87.40 23.33 53.30
C THR A 51 86.81 23.59 51.91
N GLN A 52 87.63 23.73 50.88
CA GLN A 52 87.16 23.89 49.49
C GLN A 52 86.45 22.62 48.99
N TRP A 53 86.95 21.43 49.34
CA TRP A 53 86.27 20.18 49.00
C TRP A 53 84.92 20.07 49.69
N ASN A 54 84.83 20.42 50.97
CA ASN A 54 83.58 20.40 51.72
C ASN A 54 82.56 21.41 51.17
N GLU A 55 83.00 22.62 50.83
CA GLU A 55 82.15 23.62 50.16
C GLU A 55 81.64 23.12 48.81
N MET A 56 82.52 22.56 47.97
CA MET A 56 82.15 21.98 46.68
C MET A 56 81.18 20.81 46.84
N HIS A 57 81.36 19.96 47.85
CA HIS A 57 80.47 18.85 48.15
C HIS A 57 79.07 19.33 48.54
N THR A 58 78.97 20.30 49.46
CA THR A 58 77.70 20.91 49.87
C THR A 58 76.98 21.57 48.68
N LEU A 59 77.71 22.32 47.84
CA LEU A 59 77.14 22.94 46.64
C LEU A 59 76.66 21.89 45.63
N SER A 60 77.41 20.79 45.47
CA SER A 60 77.00 19.69 44.61
C SER A 60 75.74 18.98 45.12
N GLU A 61 75.60 18.82 46.44
CA GLU A 61 74.43 18.21 47.04
C GLU A 61 73.18 19.11 46.91
N GLU A 62 73.32 20.41 47.16
CA GLU A 62 72.24 21.37 46.91
C GLU A 62 71.82 21.41 45.44
N ASN A 63 72.77 21.34 44.52
CA ASN A 63 72.48 21.32 43.09
C ASN A 63 71.75 20.03 42.70
N ALA A 64 72.15 18.88 43.24
CA ALA A 64 71.46 17.62 43.04
C ALA A 64 70.02 17.66 43.55
N GLN A 65 69.78 18.24 44.74
CA GLN A 65 68.43 18.42 45.29
C GLN A 65 67.58 19.36 44.42
N LYS A 66 68.13 20.49 43.98
CA LYS A 66 67.44 21.44 43.08
C LYS A 66 67.11 20.78 41.73
N ALA A 67 68.02 19.97 41.18
CA ALA A 67 67.79 19.21 39.96
C ALA A 67 66.68 18.16 40.13
N GLN A 68 66.66 17.43 41.25
CA GLN A 68 65.59 16.48 41.56
C GLN A 68 64.23 17.16 41.68
N HIS A 69 64.14 18.31 42.36
CA HIS A 69 62.89 19.07 42.45
C HIS A 69 62.41 19.60 41.09
N ALA A 70 63.33 19.97 40.20
CA ALA A 70 63.00 20.37 38.84
C ALA A 70 62.46 19.18 38.05
N ASP A 71 63.11 18.02 38.14
CA ASP A 71 62.69 16.78 37.47
C ASP A 71 61.30 16.31 37.92
N GLU A 72 61.01 16.36 39.23
CA GLU A 72 59.68 16.03 39.76
C GLU A 72 58.59 16.94 39.19
N LYS A 73 58.86 18.24 39.07
CA LYS A 73 57.91 19.21 38.50
C LYS A 73 57.72 18.96 37.00
N ILE A 74 58.81 18.74 36.27
CA ILE A 74 58.77 18.44 34.83
C ILE A 74 57.98 17.16 34.59
N SER A 75 58.25 16.10 35.35
CA SER A 75 57.54 14.82 35.26
C SER A 75 56.04 14.98 35.52
N LYS A 76 55.66 15.74 36.55
CA LYS A 76 54.24 16.03 36.83
C LYS A 76 53.56 16.76 35.67
N ILE A 77 54.22 17.75 35.08
CA ILE A 77 53.70 18.49 33.92
C ILE A 77 53.57 17.55 32.72
N CYS A 78 54.60 16.77 32.40
CA CYS A 78 54.59 15.82 31.29
C CYS A 78 53.45 14.80 31.44
N HIS A 79 53.26 14.22 32.63
CA HIS A 79 52.15 13.32 32.90
C HIS A 79 50.79 14.00 32.71
N HIS A 80 50.63 15.22 33.21
CA HIS A 80 49.39 15.96 33.06
C HIS A 80 49.08 16.27 31.58
N THR A 81 50.06 16.78 30.84
CA THR A 81 49.92 17.08 29.41
C THR A 81 49.62 15.83 28.59
N ASN A 82 50.30 14.71 28.85
CA ASN A 82 50.03 13.45 28.17
C ASN A 82 48.61 12.92 28.48
N SER A 83 48.15 13.07 29.72
CA SER A 83 46.78 12.71 30.11
C SER A 83 45.75 13.57 29.37
N GLN A 84 45.96 14.89 29.31
CA GLN A 84 45.08 15.80 28.57
C GLN A 84 45.04 15.47 27.08
N LEU A 85 46.20 15.21 26.46
CA LEU A 85 46.29 14.80 25.07
C LEU A 85 45.50 13.51 24.81
N SER A 86 45.64 12.51 25.69
CA SER A 86 44.88 11.25 25.61
C SER A 86 43.37 11.48 25.67
N GLN A 87 42.90 12.36 26.56
CA GLN A 87 41.48 12.73 26.64
C GLN A 87 40.99 13.43 25.38
N ILE A 88 41.76 14.38 24.85
CA ILE A 88 41.44 15.08 23.59
C ILE A 88 41.38 14.10 22.42
N MET A 89 42.31 13.14 22.35
CA MET A 89 42.31 12.11 21.30
C MET A 89 41.07 11.21 21.37
N LYS A 90 40.63 10.82 22.57
CA LYS A 90 39.38 10.06 22.76
C LYS A 90 38.17 10.86 22.28
N LEU A 91 38.12 12.16 22.61
CA LEU A 91 37.06 13.04 22.16
C LEU A 91 37.06 13.20 20.64
N TYR A 92 38.24 13.43 20.05
CA TYR A 92 38.41 13.54 18.60
C TYR A 92 37.93 12.28 17.88
N PHE A 93 38.32 11.09 18.36
CA PHE A 93 37.87 9.83 17.79
C PHE A 93 36.34 9.67 17.89
N SER A 94 35.78 10.01 19.05
CA SER A 94 34.32 9.94 19.27
C SER A 94 33.56 10.90 18.34
N LEU A 95 34.09 12.11 18.16
CA LEU A 95 33.50 13.11 17.26
C LEU A 95 33.60 12.68 15.79
N ASN A 96 34.68 11.99 15.40
CA ASN A 96 34.86 11.47 14.05
C ASN A 96 33.90 10.31 13.71
N VAL A 97 33.30 9.65 14.71
CA VAL A 97 32.26 8.63 14.50
C VAL A 97 30.89 9.27 14.26
N LEU A 98 30.65 10.49 14.75
CA LEU A 98 29.35 11.15 14.67
C LEU A 98 28.81 11.32 13.23
N PRO A 99 29.62 11.71 12.22
CA PRO A 99 29.16 11.77 10.83
C PRO A 99 28.66 10.42 10.31
N LYS A 100 29.35 9.32 10.64
CA LYS A 100 28.92 7.96 10.25
C LYS A 100 27.58 7.58 10.88
N LEU A 101 27.32 8.01 12.12
CA LEU A 101 26.03 7.81 12.78
C LEU A 101 24.93 8.64 12.11
N VAL A 102 25.23 9.87 11.71
CA VAL A 102 24.31 10.72 10.96
C VAL A 102 23.96 10.09 9.62
N ASP A 103 24.94 9.56 8.89
CA ASP A 103 24.70 8.91 7.60
C ASP A 103 23.88 7.63 7.77
N LYS A 104 24.20 6.77 8.75
CA LYS A 104 23.35 5.62 9.08
C LYS A 104 21.92 6.00 9.46
N THR A 105 21.76 7.09 10.21
CA THR A 105 20.43 7.60 10.55
C THR A 105 19.67 8.05 9.31
N LYS A 106 20.34 8.75 8.37
CA LYS A 106 19.74 9.13 7.08
C LYS A 106 19.36 7.91 6.25
N ASP A 107 20.19 6.87 6.23
CA ASP A 107 19.88 5.62 5.53
C ASP A 107 18.62 4.96 6.10
N VAL A 108 18.51 4.88 7.42
CA VAL A 108 17.30 4.37 8.09
C VAL A 108 16.09 5.23 7.75
N ILE A 109 16.21 6.56 7.78
CA ILE A 109 15.12 7.47 7.37
C ILE A 109 14.69 7.21 5.93
N ASN A 110 15.63 7.01 5.01
CA ASN A 110 15.32 6.73 3.61
C ASN A 110 14.67 5.36 3.43
N GLN A 111 15.14 4.34 4.16
CA GLN A 111 14.51 3.01 4.18
C GLN A 111 13.07 3.09 4.69
N THR A 112 12.83 3.83 5.77
CA THR A 112 11.48 4.06 6.31
C THR A 112 10.58 4.76 5.29
N LYS A 113 11.07 5.79 4.59
CA LYS A 113 10.30 6.46 3.52
C LYS A 113 9.96 5.54 2.36
N ASN A 114 10.90 4.68 1.95
CA ASN A 114 10.65 3.70 0.90
C ASN A 114 9.59 2.68 1.35
N LEU A 115 9.64 2.26 2.61
CA LEU A 115 8.65 1.36 3.19
C LEU A 115 7.26 2.01 3.26
N GLU A 116 7.18 3.28 3.62
CA GLU A 116 5.95 4.07 3.61
C GLU A 116 5.33 4.15 2.21
N ALA A 117 6.15 4.39 1.17
CA ALA A 117 5.69 4.38 -0.21
C ALA A 117 5.14 3.00 -0.63
N LEU A 118 5.83 1.92 -0.28
CA LEU A 118 5.37 0.55 -0.54
C LEU A 118 4.06 0.24 0.16
N PHE A 119 3.87 0.70 1.41
CA PHE A 119 2.60 0.53 2.12
C PHE A 119 1.46 1.27 1.45
N ASN A 120 1.70 2.51 1.01
CA ASN A 120 0.71 3.29 0.27
C ASN A 120 0.32 2.58 -1.05
N ASP A 121 1.29 2.00 -1.78
CA ASP A 121 1.01 1.24 -3.01
C ASP A 121 0.18 -0.04 -2.72
N ILE A 122 0.47 -0.73 -1.61
CA ILE A 122 -0.30 -1.89 -1.16
C ILE A 122 -1.73 -1.48 -0.77
N GLU A 123 -1.89 -0.38 -0.04
CA GLU A 123 -3.20 0.14 0.39
C GLU A 123 -4.06 0.54 -0.81
N ASN A 124 -3.45 1.20 -1.81
CA ASN A 124 -4.12 1.52 -3.07
C ASN A 124 -4.53 0.25 -3.83
N SER A 125 -3.65 -0.75 -3.90
CA SER A 125 -3.93 -2.04 -4.55
C SER A 125 -5.04 -2.81 -3.84
N LEU A 126 -5.08 -2.75 -2.50
CA LEU A 126 -6.12 -3.39 -1.70
C LEU A 126 -7.46 -2.69 -1.90
N THR A 127 -7.49 -1.36 -1.90
CA THR A 127 -8.69 -0.57 -2.19
C THR A 127 -9.25 -0.92 -3.56
N TYR A 128 -8.38 -0.99 -4.57
CA TYR A 128 -8.78 -1.41 -5.92
C TYR A 128 -9.34 -2.83 -5.97
N LEU A 129 -8.76 -3.77 -5.22
CA LEU A 129 -9.27 -5.13 -5.11
C LEU A 129 -10.67 -5.15 -4.45
N GLU A 130 -10.88 -4.36 -3.41
CA GLU A 130 -12.20 -4.22 -2.77
C GLU A 130 -13.24 -3.68 -3.75
N GLU A 131 -12.89 -2.67 -4.55
CA GLU A 131 -13.77 -2.15 -5.61
C GLU A 131 -14.16 -3.24 -6.62
N ILE A 132 -13.20 -4.06 -7.09
CA ILE A 132 -13.47 -5.17 -8.00
C ILE A 132 -14.43 -6.18 -7.35
N ILE A 133 -14.19 -6.56 -6.10
CA ILE A 133 -15.05 -7.53 -5.38
C ILE A 133 -16.47 -6.98 -5.26
N GLN A 134 -16.63 -5.69 -4.95
CA GLN A 134 -17.94 -5.05 -4.88
C GLN A 134 -18.65 -5.06 -6.24
N ILE A 135 -17.94 -4.71 -7.33
CA ILE A 135 -18.48 -4.75 -8.69
C ILE A 135 -18.94 -6.15 -9.05
N GLN A 136 -18.10 -7.17 -8.78
CA GLN A 136 -18.44 -8.57 -9.04
C GLN A 136 -19.70 -9.00 -8.30
N LYS A 137 -19.81 -8.64 -7.00
CA LYS A 137 -21.00 -8.95 -6.20
C LYS A 137 -22.25 -8.30 -6.77
N VAL A 138 -22.18 -7.04 -7.21
CA VAL A 138 -23.31 -6.35 -7.86
C VAL A 138 -23.70 -7.08 -9.15
N GLN A 139 -22.73 -7.45 -9.99
CA GLN A 139 -22.98 -8.18 -11.24
C GLN A 139 -23.65 -9.54 -11.00
N GLU A 140 -23.20 -10.29 -10.00
CA GLU A 140 -23.80 -11.57 -9.62
C GLU A 140 -25.26 -11.41 -9.19
N THR A 141 -25.54 -10.43 -8.32
CA THR A 141 -26.93 -10.15 -7.90
C THR A 141 -27.82 -9.68 -9.05
N GLN A 142 -27.26 -8.92 -10.01
CA GLN A 142 -27.99 -8.51 -11.21
C GLN A 142 -28.31 -9.71 -12.10
N LEU A 143 -27.37 -10.65 -12.26
CA LEU A 143 -27.56 -11.85 -13.04
C LEU A 143 -28.63 -12.76 -12.41
N ASP A 144 -28.58 -12.98 -11.09
CA ASP A 144 -29.59 -13.75 -10.36
C ASP A 144 -31.00 -13.14 -10.51
N ARG A 145 -31.13 -11.82 -10.39
CA ARG A 145 -32.41 -11.12 -10.61
C ARG A 145 -32.92 -11.29 -12.04
N ARG A 146 -32.04 -11.20 -13.04
CA ARG A 146 -32.40 -11.42 -14.45
C ARG A 146 -32.84 -12.86 -14.69
N PHE A 147 -32.15 -13.83 -14.10
CA PHE A 147 -32.50 -15.23 -14.19
C PHE A 147 -33.87 -15.51 -13.56
N LYS A 148 -34.13 -15.00 -12.35
CA LYS A 148 -35.45 -15.10 -11.68
C LYS A 148 -36.57 -14.48 -12.51
N LEU A 149 -36.32 -13.32 -13.13
CA LEU A 149 -37.30 -12.68 -14.00
C LEU A 149 -37.60 -13.51 -15.25
N ALA A 150 -36.58 -14.07 -15.89
CA ALA A 150 -36.74 -14.94 -17.05
C ALA A 150 -37.54 -16.21 -16.70
N LEU A 151 -37.21 -16.85 -15.57
CA LEU A 151 -37.92 -18.02 -15.08
C LEU A 151 -39.39 -17.70 -14.77
N HIS A 152 -39.67 -16.57 -14.13
CA HIS A 152 -41.03 -16.13 -13.86
C HIS A 152 -41.82 -15.89 -15.16
N LYS A 153 -41.20 -15.25 -16.16
CA LYS A 153 -41.81 -15.04 -17.48
C LYS A 153 -42.13 -16.37 -18.17
N GLU A 154 -41.21 -17.33 -18.14
CA GLU A 154 -41.43 -18.66 -18.72
C GLU A 154 -42.57 -19.41 -18.02
N ASN A 155 -42.59 -19.40 -16.68
CA ASN A 155 -43.66 -20.01 -15.91
C ASN A 155 -45.02 -19.37 -16.20
N ARG A 156 -45.06 -18.03 -16.36
CA ARG A 156 -46.28 -17.32 -16.73
C ARG A 156 -46.76 -17.69 -18.14
N LEU A 157 -45.84 -17.84 -19.09
CA LEU A 157 -46.18 -18.30 -20.44
C LEU A 157 -46.76 -19.72 -20.42
N LYS A 158 -46.15 -20.65 -19.66
CA LYS A 158 -46.68 -22.01 -19.49
C LYS A 158 -48.07 -22.02 -18.86
N GLN A 159 -48.32 -21.17 -17.86
CA GLN A 159 -49.65 -21.02 -17.26
C GLN A 159 -50.69 -20.51 -18.27
N LEU A 160 -50.33 -19.50 -19.07
CA LEU A 160 -51.21 -18.96 -20.10
C LEU A 160 -51.51 -20.00 -21.19
N GLU A 161 -50.51 -20.76 -21.62
CA GLU A 161 -50.67 -21.83 -22.59
C GLU A 161 -51.55 -22.96 -22.05
N SER A 162 -51.36 -23.37 -20.79
CA SER A 162 -52.22 -24.32 -20.11
C SER A 162 -53.67 -23.82 -20.00
N LEU A 163 -53.86 -22.54 -19.65
CA LEU A 163 -55.18 -21.93 -19.57
C LEU A 163 -55.84 -21.90 -20.96
N ARG A 164 -55.11 -21.49 -21.99
CA ARG A 164 -55.59 -21.49 -23.38
C ARG A 164 -56.02 -22.89 -23.81
N GLY A 165 -55.19 -23.90 -23.58
CA GLY A 165 -55.53 -25.28 -23.89
C GLY A 165 -56.72 -25.82 -23.09
N SER A 166 -56.94 -25.36 -21.85
CA SER A 166 -58.14 -25.69 -21.09
C SER A 166 -59.41 -25.02 -21.63
N LEU A 167 -59.29 -23.75 -22.06
CA LEU A 167 -60.39 -23.00 -22.64
C LEU A 167 -60.80 -23.55 -24.02
N GLU A 168 -59.81 -23.90 -24.86
CA GLU A 168 -60.05 -24.57 -26.15
C GLU A 168 -60.76 -25.92 -25.95
N ARG A 169 -60.35 -26.72 -24.95
CA ARG A 169 -61.03 -27.98 -24.62
C ARG A 169 -62.47 -27.76 -24.17
N ASN A 170 -62.71 -26.84 -23.23
CA ASN A 170 -64.05 -26.54 -22.75
C ASN A 170 -64.94 -26.02 -23.89
N TYR A 171 -64.42 -25.12 -24.72
CA TYR A 171 -65.15 -24.61 -25.89
C TYR A 171 -65.54 -25.73 -26.86
N ASN A 172 -64.61 -26.64 -27.18
CA ASN A 172 -64.88 -27.77 -28.06
C ASN A 172 -65.91 -28.74 -27.46
N GLU A 173 -65.86 -28.98 -26.15
CA GLU A 173 -66.87 -29.77 -25.43
C GLU A 173 -68.25 -29.11 -25.47
N ASP A 174 -68.33 -27.80 -25.23
CA ASP A 174 -69.57 -27.03 -25.29
C ASP A 174 -70.17 -27.03 -26.71
N VAL A 175 -69.35 -26.79 -27.74
CA VAL A 175 -69.77 -26.86 -29.14
C VAL A 175 -70.30 -28.25 -29.46
N LYS A 176 -69.57 -29.31 -29.07
CA LYS A 176 -70.00 -30.68 -29.27
C LYS A 176 -71.34 -30.98 -28.58
N MET A 177 -71.54 -30.53 -27.34
CA MET A 177 -72.83 -30.68 -26.65
C MET A 177 -73.97 -29.94 -27.37
N ILE A 178 -73.71 -28.75 -27.90
CA ILE A 178 -74.70 -27.99 -28.68
C ILE A 178 -75.03 -28.72 -30.00
N GLU A 179 -74.03 -29.24 -30.70
CA GLU A 179 -74.19 -30.03 -31.92
C GLU A 179 -74.99 -31.30 -31.67
N GLU A 180 -74.67 -32.06 -30.61
CA GLU A 180 -75.41 -33.24 -30.20
C GLU A 180 -76.87 -32.90 -29.87
N ARG A 181 -77.12 -31.82 -29.13
CA ARG A 181 -78.48 -31.35 -28.82
C ARG A 181 -79.25 -30.99 -30.10
N LYS A 182 -78.62 -30.26 -31.03
CA LYS A 182 -79.21 -29.91 -32.33
C LYS A 182 -79.50 -31.16 -33.18
N ALA A 183 -78.60 -32.13 -33.17
CA ALA A 183 -78.77 -33.39 -33.91
C ALA A 183 -79.92 -34.23 -33.36
N ILE A 184 -80.06 -34.32 -32.02
CA ILE A 184 -81.20 -34.99 -31.37
C ILE A 184 -82.50 -34.28 -31.76
N GLN A 185 -82.56 -32.95 -31.65
CA GLN A 185 -83.75 -32.19 -32.01
C GLN A 185 -84.11 -32.35 -33.49
N ALA A 186 -83.12 -32.39 -34.39
CA ALA A 186 -83.34 -32.65 -35.81
C ALA A 186 -83.91 -34.07 -36.06
N LYS A 187 -83.40 -35.08 -35.35
CA LYS A 187 -83.89 -36.46 -35.43
C LYS A 187 -85.31 -36.61 -34.88
N GLU A 188 -85.64 -35.93 -33.80
CA GLU A 188 -87.00 -35.88 -33.25
C GLU A 188 -87.96 -35.23 -34.26
N ARG A 189 -87.61 -34.06 -34.81
CA ARG A 189 -88.39 -33.42 -35.87
C ARG A 189 -88.58 -34.35 -37.06
N GLN A 190 -87.53 -35.03 -37.52
CA GLN A 190 -87.62 -35.98 -38.63
C GLN A 190 -88.60 -37.12 -38.33
N LYS A 191 -88.57 -37.69 -37.12
CA LYS A 191 -89.54 -38.72 -36.70
C LYS A 191 -90.96 -38.19 -36.68
N THR A 192 -91.18 -36.99 -36.12
CA THR A 192 -92.51 -36.36 -36.10
C THR A 192 -93.01 -36.11 -37.52
N PHE A 193 -92.16 -35.63 -38.44
CA PHE A 193 -92.51 -35.48 -39.85
C PHE A 193 -92.76 -36.83 -40.53
N GLU A 194 -92.01 -37.88 -40.20
CA GLU A 194 -92.22 -39.21 -40.76
C GLU A 194 -93.53 -39.85 -40.26
N GLU A 195 -93.88 -39.67 -38.99
CA GLU A 195 -95.16 -40.10 -38.40
C GLU A 195 -96.33 -39.34 -39.03
N ALA A 196 -96.23 -38.01 -39.14
CA ALA A 196 -97.22 -37.18 -39.83
C ALA A 196 -97.37 -37.62 -41.30
N PHE A 197 -96.27 -37.87 -41.99
CA PHE A 197 -96.29 -38.36 -43.37
C PHE A 197 -96.95 -39.75 -43.50
N LYS A 198 -96.68 -40.67 -42.57
CA LYS A 198 -97.35 -42.00 -42.54
C LYS A 198 -98.84 -41.86 -42.31
N GLN A 199 -99.24 -40.97 -41.40
CA GLN A 199 -100.64 -40.66 -41.15
C GLN A 199 -101.31 -40.07 -42.40
N ASP A 200 -100.66 -39.13 -43.08
CA ASP A 200 -101.13 -38.56 -44.35
C ASP A 200 -101.23 -39.63 -45.45
N LEU A 201 -100.26 -40.57 -45.51
CA LEU A 201 -100.28 -41.70 -46.45
C LEU A 201 -101.42 -42.69 -46.15
N GLU A 202 -101.74 -42.93 -44.87
CA GLU A 202 -102.89 -43.76 -44.47
C GLU A 202 -104.22 -43.08 -44.81
N VAL A 203 -104.34 -41.77 -44.56
CA VAL A 203 -105.49 -40.96 -44.98
C VAL A 203 -105.64 -41.00 -46.51
N TYR A 204 -104.53 -40.93 -47.26
CA TYR A 204 -104.54 -41.09 -48.71
C TYR A 204 -105.01 -42.49 -49.15
N LYS A 205 -104.52 -43.56 -48.53
CA LYS A 205 -104.96 -44.94 -48.81
C LYS A 205 -106.46 -45.16 -48.53
N GLN A 206 -107.01 -44.47 -47.54
CA GLN A 206 -108.42 -44.62 -47.13
C GLN A 206 -109.37 -43.72 -47.94
N SER A 207 -108.92 -42.56 -48.42
CA SER A 207 -109.79 -41.55 -49.07
C SER A 207 -109.49 -41.26 -50.54
N GLY A 208 -108.34 -41.70 -51.07
CA GLY A 208 -107.93 -41.54 -52.47
C GLY A 208 -107.49 -40.14 -52.89
N ASN A 209 -107.48 -39.14 -52.00
CA ASN A 209 -107.05 -37.78 -52.29
C ASN A 209 -105.99 -37.29 -51.29
N LEU A 210 -104.93 -36.67 -51.80
CA LEU A 210 -103.85 -36.11 -50.99
C LEU A 210 -104.24 -34.67 -50.62
N ASN A 211 -104.35 -34.36 -49.34
CA ASN A 211 -104.47 -32.96 -48.90
C ASN A 211 -103.09 -32.32 -49.05
N MET A 212 -102.87 -31.69 -50.20
CA MET A 212 -101.74 -30.78 -50.37
C MET A 212 -101.90 -29.68 -49.33
N ILE A 213 -100.93 -29.57 -48.42
CA ILE A 213 -100.89 -28.47 -47.46
C ILE A 213 -100.79 -27.19 -48.27
N ASP A 214 -101.87 -26.41 -48.30
CA ASP A 214 -101.87 -25.05 -48.82
C ASP A 214 -100.91 -24.23 -47.95
N THR A 215 -99.74 -23.90 -48.48
CA THR A 215 -98.79 -22.95 -47.87
C THR A 215 -99.31 -21.50 -47.85
N ASN A 216 -100.58 -21.27 -48.22
CA ASN A 216 -101.16 -19.96 -48.46
C ASN A 216 -102.23 -19.54 -47.44
N LYS A 217 -102.23 -20.08 -46.21
CA LYS A 217 -103.15 -19.64 -45.13
C LYS A 217 -102.53 -19.60 -43.74
N ALA A 218 -101.35 -19.01 -43.62
CA ALA A 218 -100.98 -18.25 -42.42
C ALA A 218 -100.72 -16.81 -42.88
N GLY A 219 -101.37 -15.85 -42.24
CA GLY A 219 -101.58 -14.49 -42.74
C GLY A 219 -100.32 -13.70 -43.11
N HIS A 220 -100.55 -12.67 -43.93
CA HIS A 220 -99.79 -11.41 -43.97
C HIS A 220 -98.94 -11.23 -42.70
N GLU A 221 -97.62 -11.17 -42.78
CA GLU A 221 -96.86 -10.03 -43.32
C GLU A 221 -95.59 -10.48 -44.08
N ASN A 222 -95.39 -9.86 -45.25
CA ASN A 222 -94.17 -9.74 -46.06
C ASN A 222 -93.37 -11.01 -46.39
N ILE A 223 -93.72 -11.60 -47.53
CA ILE A 223 -92.77 -12.26 -48.42
C ILE A 223 -91.96 -11.17 -49.12
N VAL A 224 -90.64 -11.13 -48.89
CA VAL A 224 -89.70 -10.96 -49.98
C VAL A 224 -88.64 -12.04 -49.88
N SER A 225 -88.68 -12.93 -50.86
CA SER A 225 -87.67 -13.92 -51.17
C SER A 225 -86.53 -13.23 -51.94
N SER A 226 -85.45 -12.84 -51.28
CA SER A 226 -84.08 -12.79 -51.82
C SER A 226 -83.10 -12.40 -50.71
N LEU A 227 -81.90 -12.98 -50.71
CA LEU A 227 -80.84 -12.68 -49.73
C LEU A 227 -80.13 -11.33 -49.99
N GLU A 228 -80.48 -10.63 -51.07
CA GLU A 228 -79.82 -9.41 -51.56
C GLU A 228 -80.24 -8.12 -50.85
N ASP A 229 -81.34 -8.12 -50.09
CA ASP A 229 -81.88 -6.91 -49.43
C ASP A 229 -81.84 -6.95 -47.89
N ILE A 230 -81.01 -7.81 -47.30
CA ILE A 230 -80.74 -7.73 -45.85
C ILE A 230 -79.68 -6.65 -45.62
N GLU A 231 -80.14 -5.43 -45.38
CA GLU A 231 -79.32 -4.39 -44.78
C GLU A 231 -79.12 -4.78 -43.30
N LEU A 232 -77.97 -5.40 -43.00
CA LEU A 232 -77.54 -5.65 -41.63
C LEU A 232 -77.21 -4.29 -41.01
N ASP A 233 -78.15 -3.74 -40.23
CA ASP A 233 -77.84 -2.69 -39.27
C ASP A 233 -76.90 -3.30 -38.23
N VAL A 234 -75.60 -3.14 -38.48
CA VAL A 234 -74.56 -3.54 -37.54
C VAL A 234 -74.61 -2.52 -36.41
N ASP A 235 -75.24 -2.90 -35.30
CA ASP A 235 -75.18 -2.12 -34.07
C ASP A 235 -73.76 -2.21 -33.49
N ASP A 236 -72.87 -1.38 -34.02
CA ASP A 236 -71.46 -1.24 -33.63
C ASP A 236 -71.29 -0.74 -32.18
N SER A 237 -72.38 -0.53 -31.44
CA SER A 237 -72.38 -0.14 -30.04
C SER A 237 -71.64 -1.16 -29.16
N ASP A 238 -71.81 -2.46 -29.42
CA ASP A 238 -71.13 -3.52 -28.67
C ASP A 238 -69.66 -3.68 -29.08
N LEU A 239 -69.34 -3.49 -30.37
CA LEU A 239 -67.96 -3.50 -30.88
C LEU A 239 -67.15 -2.29 -30.35
N ASN A 240 -67.77 -1.11 -30.29
CA ASN A 240 -67.16 0.10 -29.74
C ASN A 240 -66.94 0.00 -28.22
N LYS A 241 -67.83 -0.67 -27.48
CA LYS A 241 -67.60 -1.00 -26.06
C LYS A 241 -66.40 -1.92 -25.86
N MET A 242 -66.18 -2.89 -26.74
CA MET A 242 -65.00 -3.77 -26.66
C MET A 242 -63.70 -3.06 -27.02
N LEU A 243 -63.71 -2.08 -27.94
CA LEU A 243 -62.52 -1.34 -28.36
C LEU A 243 -62.11 -0.21 -27.41
N THR A 244 -63.05 0.35 -26.64
CA THR A 244 -62.81 1.45 -25.70
C THR A 244 -62.68 1.01 -24.23
N GLY A 245 -62.77 -0.30 -23.97
CA GLY A 245 -62.56 -0.92 -22.66
C GLY A 245 -61.10 -1.21 -22.32
N MET A 246 -60.20 -0.25 -22.56
CA MET A 246 -58.82 -0.25 -22.03
C MET A 246 -58.51 1.08 -21.35
#